data_AF-A0A1L8Z8S6-F1
#
_entry.id   AF-A0A1L8Z8S6-F1
#
_cell.length_a   1.000
_cell.length_b   1.000
_cell.length_c   1.000
_cell.angle_alpha   90.00
_cell.angle_beta   90.00
_cell.angle_gamma   90.00
#
_symmetry.space_group_name_H-M   'P 1'
#
loop_
_entity.id
_entity.type
_entity.pdbx_description
1 polymer ?
#
loop_
_entity_poly.entity_id
_entity_poly.type
_entity_poly.pdbx_seq_one_letter_code
_entity_poly.pdbx_strand_id
1 'polypeptide(L)'
;MNLYQTKLFTTLQKEYKNKYGVDISQFVKLTNCSINFDKFEEKQLTLKQKNVIKSIKKNNEKKIILSGGIASGKTYLACYLFLKSLIE
;
A
#
# COMPACT_ATOMS: atom_id res chain seq x y z
N MET A 1 0.75 10.86 14.25
CA MET A 1 0.41 9.83 15.25
C MET A 1 1.13 8.55 14.89
N ASN A 2 1.90 7.94 15.79
CA ASN A 2 2.68 6.74 15.48
C ASN A 2 1.77 5.50 15.50
N LEU A 3 1.46 4.95 14.32
CA LEU A 3 0.57 3.78 14.15
C LEU A 3 1.00 2.60 15.03
N TYR A 4 2.30 2.40 15.20
CA TYR A 4 2.88 1.29 15.97
C TYR A 4 2.71 1.42 17.49
N GLN A 5 2.35 2.61 17.97
CA GLN A 5 2.06 2.88 19.38
C GLN A 5 0.56 2.84 19.69
N THR A 6 -0.29 2.60 18.68
CA THR A 6 -1.73 2.51 18.91
C THR A 6 -2.09 1.22 19.66
N LYS A 7 -3.08 1.28 20.56
CA LYS A 7 -3.61 0.11 21.28
C LYS A 7 -4.05 -1.00 20.33
N LEU A 8 -4.62 -0.63 19.18
CA LEU A 8 -5.05 -1.59 18.17
C LEU A 8 -3.86 -2.38 17.60
N PHE A 9 -2.81 -1.67 17.16
CA PHE A 9 -1.61 -2.30 16.61
C PHE A 9 -0.93 -3.20 17.65
N THR A 10 -0.74 -2.74 18.89
CA THR A 10 -0.06 -3.52 19.93
C THR A 10 -0.85 -4.78 20.32
N THR A 11 -2.19 -4.71 20.31
CA THR A 11 -3.05 -5.88 20.56
C THR A 11 -2.89 -6.92 19.46
N LEU A 12 -3.02 -6.52 18.20
CA LEU A 12 -2.91 -7.42 17.05
C LEU A 12 -1.49 -7.99 16.88
N GLN A 13 -0.46 -7.19 17.14
CA GLN A 13 0.93 -7.64 17.10
C GLN A 13 1.18 -8.73 18.16
N LYS A 14 0.61 -8.58 19.37
CA LYS A 14 0.73 -9.59 20.43
C LYS A 14 0.01 -10.89 20.07
N GLU A 15 -1.19 -10.80 19.52
CA GLU A 15 -1.94 -11.98 19.03
C GLU A 15 -1.18 -12.73 17.95
N TYR A 16 -0.64 -11.99 16.97
CA TYR A 16 0.16 -12.58 15.89
C TYR A 16 1.41 -13.26 16.43
N LYS A 17 2.14 -12.60 17.34
CA LYS A 17 3.33 -13.17 17.98
C LYS A 17 3.01 -14.46 18.75
N ASN A 18 1.90 -14.49 19.50
CA ASN A 18 1.49 -15.68 20.23
C ASN A 18 1.12 -16.84 19.29
N LYS A 19 0.48 -16.54 18.16
CA LYS A 19 0.00 -17.56 17.22
C LYS A 19 1.11 -18.13 16.33
N TYR A 20 2.05 -17.29 15.91
CA TYR A 20 3.05 -17.65 14.89
C TYR A 20 4.49 -17.65 15.42
N GLY A 21 4.73 -17.20 16.65
CA GLY A 21 6.08 -17.06 17.21
C GLY A 21 6.92 -15.93 16.58
N VAL A 22 6.31 -15.13 15.70
CA VAL A 22 7.00 -14.09 14.93
C VAL A 22 6.65 -12.71 15.49
N ASP A 23 7.67 -11.95 15.88
CA ASP A 23 7.49 -10.58 16.31
C ASP A 23 7.55 -9.62 15.12
N ILE A 24 6.39 -9.27 14.58
CA ILE A 24 6.29 -8.41 13.39
C ILE A 24 6.91 -7.02 13.60
N SER A 25 7.02 -6.55 14.85
CA SER A 25 7.60 -5.25 15.17
C SER A 25 9.09 -5.17 14.81
N GLN A 26 9.80 -6.32 14.76
CA GLN A 26 11.21 -6.39 14.41
C GLN A 26 11.46 -6.07 12.93
N PHE A 27 10.47 -6.33 12.06
CA PHE A 27 10.53 -6.02 10.63
C PHE A 27 10.07 -4.60 10.33
N VAL A 28 9.38 -3.97 11.30
CA VAL A 28 8.99 -2.58 11.23
C VAL A 28 10.19 -1.72 11.60
N LYS A 29 11.02 -1.37 10.61
CA LYS A 29 11.88 -0.21 10.76
C LYS A 29 10.99 1.02 10.67
N LEU A 30 10.91 1.78 11.77
CA LEU A 30 10.45 3.17 11.77
C LEU A 30 11.43 4.00 10.94
N THR A 31 11.37 3.86 9.62
CA THR A 31 11.99 4.82 8.73
C THR A 31 11.06 6.02 8.69
N ASN A 32 11.57 7.19 9.09
CA ASN A 32 11.02 8.48 8.68
C ASN A 32 11.23 8.67 7.16
N CYS A 33 10.94 7.64 6.37
CA CYS A 33 10.97 7.70 4.93
C CYS A 33 9.69 8.39 4.52
N SER A 34 9.80 9.67 4.17
CA SER A 34 8.89 10.29 3.22
C SER A 34 8.88 9.41 1.97
N ILE A 35 7.83 8.61 1.79
CA ILE A 35 7.64 7.82 0.58
C ILE A 35 7.27 8.80 -0.52
N ASN A 36 8.18 8.97 -1.47
CA ASN A 36 7.92 9.79 -2.64
C ASN A 36 7.16 8.94 -3.67
N PHE A 37 5.83 8.92 -3.54
CA PHE A 37 4.95 8.19 -4.45
C PHE A 37 5.09 8.66 -5.90
N ASP A 38 5.28 9.96 -6.15
CA ASP A 38 5.46 10.48 -7.52
C ASP A 38 6.70 9.89 -8.19
N LYS A 39 7.82 9.83 -7.47
CA LYS A 39 9.08 9.22 -7.96
C LYS A 39 8.92 7.72 -8.19
N PHE A 40 8.16 7.03 -7.34
CA PHE A 40 7.84 5.62 -7.52
C PHE A 40 6.95 5.40 -8.74
N GLU A 41 5.85 6.15 -8.85
CA GLU A 41 4.92 6.11 -9.99
C GLU A 41 5.69 6.33 -11.29
N GLU A 42 6.62 7.29 -11.31
CA GLU A 42 7.38 7.62 -12.50
C GLU A 42 8.34 6.50 -12.94
N LYS A 43 9.01 5.85 -11.99
CA LYS A 43 10.02 4.81 -12.29
C LYS A 43 9.45 3.41 -12.47
N GLN A 44 8.41 3.06 -11.72
CA GLN A 44 7.96 1.66 -11.58
C GLN A 44 6.68 1.36 -12.36
N LEU A 45 5.88 2.37 -12.70
CA LEU A 45 4.64 2.15 -13.43
C LEU A 45 4.83 2.29 -14.93
N THR A 46 4.18 1.39 -15.65
CA THR A 46 4.04 1.52 -17.10
C THR A 46 3.18 2.73 -17.45
N LEU A 47 3.32 3.24 -18.68
CA LEU A 47 2.52 4.35 -19.18
C LEU A 47 1.00 4.10 -19.02
N LYS A 48 0.55 2.87 -19.30
CA LYS A 48 -0.86 2.47 -19.13
C LYS A 48 -1.30 2.56 -17.67
N GLN A 49 -0.50 2.06 -16.73
CA GLN A 49 -0.82 2.12 -15.29
C GLN A 49 -0.82 3.57 -14.78
N LYS A 50 0.11 4.42 -15.22
CA LYS A 50 0.12 5.86 -14.92
C LYS A 50 -1.17 6.55 -15.36
N ASN A 51 -1.65 6.23 -16.56
CA ASN A 51 -2.91 6.78 -17.08
C ASN A 51 -4.12 6.34 -16.26
N VAL A 52 -4.15 5.08 -15.81
CA VAL A 52 -5.20 4.57 -14.90
C VAL A 52 -5.20 5.37 -13.59
N ILE A 53 -4.04 5.60 -12.97
CA ILE A 53 -3.95 6.40 -11.74
C ILE A 53 -4.43 7.84 -11.97
N LYS A 54 -4.01 8.47 -13.07
CA LYS A 54 -4.47 9.83 -13.42
C LYS A 54 -6.00 9.89 -13.57
N SER A 55 -6.60 8.87 -14.18
CA SER A 55 -8.06 8.75 -14.32
C SER A 55 -8.76 8.62 -12.95
N ILE A 56 -8.24 7.75 -12.07
CA ILE A 56 -8.77 7.56 -10.71
C ILE A 56 -8.71 8.87 -9.91
N LYS A 57 -7.56 9.56 -9.91
CA LYS A 57 -7.38 10.84 -9.22
C LYS A 57 -8.34 11.91 -9.76
N LYS A 58 -8.50 11.99 -11.09
CA LYS A 58 -9.37 12.97 -11.75
C LYS A 58 -10.84 12.80 -11.35
N ASN A 59 -11.30 11.56 -11.18
CA ASN A 59 -12.71 11.25 -10.95
C ASN A 59 -13.08 11.07 -9.45
N ASN A 60 -12.09 11.11 -8.54
CA ASN A 60 -12.28 10.91 -7.10
C ASN A 60 -13.07 9.63 -6.76
N GLU A 61 -12.75 8.54 -7.47
CA GLU A 61 -13.50 7.27 -7.40
C GLU A 61 -13.28 6.56 -6.07
N LYS A 62 -14.38 6.22 -5.38
CA LYS A 62 -14.35 5.43 -4.13
C LYS A 62 -14.26 3.92 -4.36
N LYS A 63 -14.63 3.46 -5.55
CA LYS A 63 -14.65 2.03 -5.92
C LYS A 63 -13.97 1.84 -7.26
N ILE A 64 -12.93 1.02 -7.29
CA ILE A 64 -12.08 0.83 -8.46
C ILE A 64 -12.18 -0.64 -8.90
N ILE A 65 -12.50 -0.86 -10.18
CA ILE A 65 -12.45 -2.18 -10.82
C ILE A 65 -11.34 -2.13 -11.86
N LEU A 66 -10.27 -2.91 -11.65
CA LEU A 66 -9.17 -3.01 -12.61
C LEU A 66 -9.46 -4.13 -13.62
N SER A 67 -9.79 -3.75 -14.84
CA SER A 67 -10.04 -4.67 -15.96
C SER A 67 -8.87 -4.65 -16.95
N GLY A 68 -8.47 -5.81 -17.46
CA GLY A 68 -7.34 -5.94 -18.39
C GLY A 68 -6.95 -7.39 -18.65
N GLY A 69 -6.14 -7.62 -19.69
CA GLY A 69 -5.70 -8.96 -20.10
C GLY A 69 -4.87 -9.71 -19.07
N ILE A 70 -4.59 -10.99 -19.34
CA ILE A 70 -3.71 -11.82 -18.50
C ILE A 70 -2.32 -11.15 -18.41
N ALA A 71 -1.67 -11.24 -17.25
CA ALA A 71 -0.35 -10.65 -16.97
C ALA A 71 -0.24 -9.11 -17.13
N SER A 72 -1.36 -8.38 -17.23
CA SER A 72 -1.33 -6.92 -17.38
C SER A 72 -0.98 -6.12 -16.10
N GLY A 73 -0.52 -6.79 -15.04
CA GLY A 73 -0.13 -6.14 -13.79
C GLY A 73 -1.28 -5.60 -12.92
N LYS A 74 -2.51 -6.14 -13.06
CA LYS A 74 -3.68 -5.69 -12.27
C LYS A 74 -3.46 -5.86 -10.77
N THR A 75 -3.01 -7.04 -10.34
CA THR A 75 -2.76 -7.34 -8.93
C THR A 75 -1.71 -6.39 -8.35
N TYR A 76 -0.63 -6.16 -9.09
CA TYR A 76 0.42 -5.21 -8.70
C TYR A 76 -0.14 -3.81 -8.48
N LEU A 77 -0.94 -3.31 -9.42
CA LEU A 77 -1.54 -1.97 -9.31
C LEU A 77 -2.57 -1.88 -8.17
N ALA A 78 -3.36 -2.94 -7.94
CA ALA A 78 -4.30 -3.00 -6.82
C ALA A 78 -3.56 -2.96 -5.47
N CYS A 79 -2.51 -3.77 -5.30
CA CYS A 79 -1.69 -3.75 -4.10
C CYS A 79 -1.03 -2.39 -3.88
N TYR A 80 -0.51 -1.77 -4.93
CA TYR A 80 0.05 -0.43 -4.86
C TYR A 80 -0.98 0.61 -4.38
N LEU A 81 -2.16 0.65 -5.00
CA LEU A 81 -3.23 1.58 -4.62
C LEU A 81 -3.69 1.37 -3.18
N PHE A 82 -3.82 0.12 -2.76
CA PHE A 82 -4.16 -0.23 -1.38
C PHE A 82 -3.09 0.27 -0.39
N LEU A 83 -1.81 -0.01 -0.64
CA LEU A 83 -0.71 0.46 0.20
C LEU A 83 -0.66 1.98 0.25
N LYS A 84 -0.85 2.66 -0.89
CA LYS A 84 -0.89 4.12 -0.96
C LYS A 84 -2.01 4.68 -0.08
N SER A 85 -3.22 4.13 -0.14
CA SER A 85 -4.36 4.58 0.69
C SER A 85 -4.23 4.31 2.20
N LEU A 86 -3.30 3.44 2.61
CA LEU A 86 -3.02 3.20 4.02
C LEU A 86 -1.97 4.17 4.57
N ILE A 87 -1.15 4.73 3.68
CA ILE A 87 0.00 5.57 4.02
C ILE A 87 -0.34 7.06 3.85
N GLU A 88 -1.13 7.41 2.82
CA GLU A 88 -1.75 8.73 2.60
C GLU A 88 -3.16 8.79 3.18
#